data_AF-A0A357C4Y5-F1
#
_entry.id   AF-A0A357C4Y5-F1
#
_cell.length_a   1.000
_cell.length_b   1.000
_cell.length_c   1.000
_cell.angle_alpha   90.00
_cell.angle_beta   90.00
_cell.angle_gamma   90.00
#
_symmetry.space_group_name_H-M   'P 1'
#
loop_
_entity.id
_entity.type
_entity.pdbx_description
1 polymer ?
#
loop_
_entity_poly.entity_id
_entity_poly.type
_entity_poly.pdbx_seq_one_letter_code
_entity_poly.pdbx_strand_id
1 'polypeptide(L)' 'MVNDIEDVTIAAFLFLKGHEVTPYRRTDGHVVFEVSDNITRDVEALYANEKVGVLDYIKILKSLRSSIFALKSLRKRED' A
#
# COMPACT_ATOMS: atom_id res chain seq x y z
N MET A 1 6.28 -9.19 12.33
CA MET A 1 5.86 -9.98 11.15
C MET A 1 5.82 -9.00 10.00
N VAL A 2 6.48 -9.30 8.89
CA VAL A 2 6.46 -8.45 7.69
C VAL A 2 5.36 -8.99 6.78
N ASN A 3 4.52 -8.11 6.25
CA ASN A 3 3.41 -8.49 5.36
C ASN A 3 3.59 -7.80 4.01
N ASP A 4 3.58 -8.59 2.93
CA ASP A 4 3.56 -8.10 1.56
C ASP A 4 2.12 -7.94 1.10
N ILE A 5 1.69 -6.71 0.84
CA ILE A 5 0.35 -6.39 0.37
C ILE A 5 0.40 -6.04 -1.11
N GLU A 6 -0.30 -6.79 -1.95
CA GLU A 6 -0.38 -6.52 -3.40
C GLU A 6 -1.51 -5.53 -3.74
N ASP A 7 -2.54 -5.46 -2.89
CA ASP A 7 -3.68 -4.56 -3.10
C ASP A 7 -3.43 -3.17 -2.53
N VAL A 8 -3.31 -2.18 -3.43
CA VAL A 8 -3.09 -0.78 -3.07
C VAL A 8 -4.23 -0.16 -2.25
N THR A 9 -5.45 -0.71 -2.32
CA THR A 9 -6.59 -0.24 -1.52
C THR A 9 -6.44 -0.67 -0.06
N ILE A 10 -6.02 -1.92 0.18
CA ILE A 10 -5.70 -2.43 1.51
C ILE A 10 -4.50 -1.68 2.08
N ALA A 11 -3.45 -1.49 1.28
CA ALA A 11 -2.27 -0.72 1.68
C ALA A 11 -2.62 0.73 2.06
N ALA A 12 -3.52 1.39 1.30
CA ALA A 12 -3.99 2.73 1.62
C ALA A 12 -4.79 2.79 2.93
N PHE A 13 -5.61 1.77 3.21
CA PHE A 13 -6.32 1.68 4.47
C PHE A 13 -5.35 1.50 5.64
N LEU A 14 -4.38 0.60 5.52
CA LEU A 14 -3.38 0.36 6.57
C LEU A 14 -2.54 1.61 6.85
N PHE A 15 -2.11 2.33 5.81
CA PHE A 15 -1.44 3.62 5.98
C PHE A 15 -2.33 4.60 6.76
N LEU A 16 -3.63 4.66 6.44
CA LEU A 16 -4.57 5.53 7.14
C LEU A 16 -4.74 5.16 8.62
N LYS A 17 -4.61 3.87 8.96
CA LYS A 17 -4.62 3.38 10.35
C LYS A 17 -3.31 3.64 11.10
N GLY A 18 -2.31 4.22 10.43
CA GLY A 18 -1.03 4.62 11.02
C GLY A 18 0.09 3.60 10.84
N HIS A 19 -0.13 2.55 10.04
CA HIS A 19 0.94 1.60 9.71
C HIS A 19 1.94 2.23 8.75
N GLU A 20 3.21 1.88 8.91
CA GLU A 20 4.24 2.19 7.90
C GLU A 20 4.03 1.31 6.67
N VAL A 21 3.93 1.94 5.50
CA VAL A 21 3.70 1.24 4.22
C VAL A 21 4.75 1.67 3.22
N THR A 22 5.63 0.74 2.87
CA THR A 22 6.77 1.00 1.98
C THR A 22 6.58 0.27 0.66
N PRO A 23 6.37 0.99 -0.47
CA PRO A 23 6.27 0.35 -1.77
C PRO A 23 7.66 -0.07 -2.25
N TYR A 24 7.78 -1.30 -2.73
CA TYR A 24 8.99 -1.76 -3.40
C TYR A 24 8.65 -2.68 -4.58
N ARG A 25 9.65 -2.88 -5.45
CA ARG A 25 9.51 -3.79 -6.57
C ARG A 25 10.08 -5.16 -6.19
N ARG A 26 9.24 -6.18 -6.21
CA ARG A 26 9.63 -7.57 -6.00
C ARG A 26 10.37 -8.11 -7.23
N THR A 27 11.12 -9.20 -7.06
CA THR A 27 11.98 -9.80 -8.09
C THR A 27 11.22 -10.29 -9.33
N ASP A 28 9.95 -10.63 -9.18
CA ASP A 28 9.03 -10.96 -10.28
C ASP A 28 8.56 -9.73 -11.08
N GLY A 29 9.00 -8.53 -10.68
CA GLY A 29 8.69 -7.27 -11.34
C GLY A 29 7.40 -6.62 -10.87
N HIS A 30 6.64 -7.25 -9.97
CA HIS A 30 5.45 -6.66 -9.36
C HIS A 30 5.84 -5.60 -8.32
N VAL A 31 4.99 -4.60 -8.14
CA VAL A 31 5.13 -3.64 -7.03
C VAL A 31 4.23 -4.13 -5.91
N VAL A 32 4.80 -4.28 -4.73
CA VAL A 32 4.10 -4.69 -3.51
C VAL A 32 4.37 -3.66 -2.41
N PHE A 33 3.55 -3.69 -1.37
CA PHE A 33 3.65 -2.78 -0.24
C PHE A 33 4.04 -3.55 1.01
N GLU A 34 5.23 -3.29 1.53
CA GLU A 34 5.70 -3.84 2.79
C GLU A 34 5.03 -3.13 3.96
N VAL A 35 4.49 -3.90 4.90
CA VAL A 35 3.93 -3.39 6.16
C VAL A 35 4.54 -4.15 7.34
N SER A 36 5.27 -3.40 8.17
CA SER A 36 6.11 -3.93 9.24
C SER A 36 5.39 -4.01 10.59
N ASP A 37 4.18 -4.57 10.65
CA ASP A 37 3.39 -4.66 11.89
C ASP A 37 2.37 -5.82 11.88
N ASN A 38 1.74 -6.07 13.03
CA ASN A 38 0.57 -6.94 13.08
C ASN A 38 -0.66 -6.19 12.55
N ILE A 39 -1.07 -6.51 11.33
CA ILE A 39 -2.16 -5.84 10.61
C ILE A 39 -3.52 -6.53 10.76
N THR A 40 -3.60 -7.70 11.41
CA THR A 40 -4.80 -8.57 11.38
C THR A 40 -6.05 -7.82 11.81
N ARG A 41 -5.98 -7.09 12.93
CA ARG A 41 -7.13 -6.34 13.48
C ARG A 41 -7.64 -5.27 12.51
N ASP A 42 -6.74 -4.55 11.84
CA ASP A 42 -7.14 -3.47 10.94
C ASP A 42 -7.64 -4.00 9.59
N VAL A 43 -7.09 -5.12 9.12
CA VAL A 43 -7.64 -5.84 7.96
C VAL A 43 -9.07 -6.33 8.25
N GLU A 44 -9.31 -6.90 9.43
CA GLU A 44 -10.67 -7.27 9.85
C GLU A 44 -11.61 -6.06 9.91
N ALA A 45 -11.13 -4.92 10.41
CA ALA A 45 -11.92 -3.69 10.47
C ALA A 45 -12.26 -3.15 9.07
N LEU A 46 -11.34 -3.25 8.11
CA LEU A 46 -11.60 -2.93 6.70
C LEU A 46 -12.76 -3.77 6.15
N TYR A 47 -12.71 -5.09 6.33
CA TYR A 47 -13.77 -5.99 5.85
C TYR A 47 -15.09 -5.84 6.63
N ALA A 48 -15.04 -5.30 7.85
CA ALA A 48 -16.22 -4.89 8.61
C ALA A 48 -16.82 -3.54 8.17
N ASN A 49 -16.32 -2.94 7.08
CA ASN A 49 -16.72 -1.63 6.56
C ASN A 49 -16.50 -0.50 7.58
N GLU A 50 -15.34 -0.46 8.22
CA GLU A 50 -14.96 0.67 9.08
C GLU A 50 -15.11 2.01 8.32
N LYS A 51 -15.76 2.98 8.97
CA LYS A 51 -15.93 4.33 8.43
C LYS A 51 -14.62 5.10 8.53
N VAL A 52 -14.19 5.68 7.41
CA VAL A 52 -12.97 6.47 7.32
C VAL A 52 -13.20 7.80 6.61
N GLY A 53 -12.30 8.76 6.83
CA GLY A 53 -12.28 10.02 6.10
C GLY A 53 -12.01 9.80 4.62
N VAL A 54 -13.02 9.98 3.77
CA VAL A 54 -12.92 9.67 2.33
C VAL A 54 -11.83 10.47 1.62
N LEU A 55 -11.62 11.73 2.00
CA LEU A 55 -10.61 12.59 1.38
C LEU A 55 -9.20 12.14 1.76
N ASP A 56 -8.97 11.74 3.00
CA ASP A 56 -7.66 11.27 3.47
C ASP A 56 -7.32 9.94 2.82
N TYR A 57 -8.29 9.02 2.77
CA TYR A 57 -8.15 7.76 2.05
C TYR A 57 -7.81 7.98 0.56
N ILE A 58 -8.53 8.86 -0.14
CA ILE A 58 -8.27 9.16 -1.56
C ILE A 58 -6.87 9.76 -1.75
N LYS A 59 -6.42 10.66 -0.87
CA LYS A 59 -5.08 11.27 -0.95
C LYS A 59 -4.01 10.20 -0.83
N ILE A 60 -4.11 9.33 0.17
CA ILE A 60 -3.18 8.22 0.40
C ILE A 60 -3.19 7.27 -0.80
N LEU A 61 -4.37 6.83 -1.24
CA LEU A 61 -4.52 5.92 -2.37
C LEU A 61 -3.86 6.47 -3.64
N LYS A 62 -4.03 7.76 -3.93
CA LYS A 62 -3.38 8.43 -5.07
C LYS A 62 -1.86 8.47 -4.91
N SER A 63 -1.36 8.76 -3.71
CA SER A 63 0.08 8.76 -3.42
C SER A 63 0.69 7.37 -3.66
N LEU A 64 0.10 6.31 -3.08
CA LEU A 64 0.59 4.94 -3.27
C LEU A 64 0.52 4.47 -4.73
N ARG A 65 -0.55 4.84 -5.46
CA ARG A 65 -0.63 4.57 -6.91
C ARG A 65 0.47 5.28 -7.69
N SER A 66 0.79 6.52 -7.33
CA SER A 66 1.90 7.26 -7.95
C SER A 66 3.24 6.54 -7.75
N SER A 67 3.49 6.00 -6.55
CA SER A 67 4.68 5.20 -6.24
C SER A 67 4.81 3.95 -7.12
N ILE A 68 3.69 3.27 -7.44
CA ILE A 68 3.70 2.13 -8.37
C ILE A 68 4.25 2.55 -9.74
N PHE A 69 3.79 3.69 -10.29
CA PHE A 69 4.26 4.18 -11.58
C PHE A 69 5.73 4.60 -11.55
N ALA A 70 6.15 5.29 -10.49
CA ALA A 70 7.54 5.68 -10.29
C ALA A 70 8.46 4.45 -10.29
N LEU A 71 8.14 3.45 -9.47
CA LEU A 71 8.91 2.21 -9.33
C LEU A 71 8.94 1.36 -10.61
N LYS A 72 7.84 1.34 -11.37
CA LYS A 72 7.81 0.68 -12.69
C LYS A 72 8.65 1.44 -13.73
N SER A 73 8.67 2.77 -13.67
CA SER A 73 9.36 3.60 -14.66
C SER A 73 10.88 3.62 -14.52
N LEU A 74 11.43 3.37 -13.32
CA LEU A 74 12.87 3.39 -13.06
C LEU A 74 13.66 2.42 -13.96
N ARG A 75 13.14 1.22 -14.22
CA ARG A 75 13.80 0.24 -15.12
C ARG A 75 13.82 0.66 -16.58
N LYS A 76 12.81 1.40 -17.07
CA LYS A 76 12.76 1.82 -18.48
C LYS A 76 13.84 2.85 -18.85
N ARG A 77 14.55 3.40 -17.87
CA ARG A 77 15.66 4.36 -18.09
C ARG A 77 17.05 3.71 -18.01
N GLU A 78 17.13 2.45 -17.58
CA GLU A 78 18.37 1.69 -17.46
C GLU A 78 18.60 0.74 -18.66
N ASP A 79 17.60 0.64 -19.56
CA ASP A 79 17.66 -0.02 -20.87
C ASP A 79 17.81 1.04 -21.98
#